data_AF-A0A8X6SZG3-F1
#
_entry.id   AF-A0A8X6SZG3-F1
#
_cell.length_a   1.000
_cell.length_b   1.000
_cell.length_c   1.000
_cell.angle_alpha   90.00
_cell.angle_beta   90.00
_cell.angle_gamma   90.00
#
_symmetry.space_group_name_H-M   'P 1'
#
loop_
_entity.id
_entity.type
_entity.pdbx_description
1 polymer ?
#
loop_
_entity_poly.entity_id
_entity_poly.type
_entity_poly.pdbx_seq_one_letter_code
_entity_poly.pdbx_strand_id
1 'polypeptide(L)'
;MNWEVFKTQFSIISEDNGWTEGAKACQLAASLRGEAVEVLQVLLDTERLNLKSLRNALDLRFGQKYSREYARLQMKTRLQKPEKACRSMPLK
;
A
#
# COMPACT_ATOMS: atom_id res chain seq x y z
N MET A 1 3.67 -5.91 -0.32
CA MET A 1 3.98 -4.65 0.39
C MET A 1 2.67 -3.87 0.53
N ASN A 2 2.34 -3.37 1.72
CA ASN A 2 1.11 -2.58 1.89
C ASN A 2 1.29 -1.21 1.21
N TRP A 3 0.35 -0.80 0.38
CA TRP A 3 0.38 0.48 -0.34
C TRP A 3 0.52 1.67 0.60
N GLU A 4 -0.13 1.65 1.76
CA GLU A 4 0.00 2.71 2.77
C GLU A 4 1.43 2.81 3.32
N VAL A 5 2.06 1.66 3.59
CA VAL A 5 3.45 1.61 4.06
C VAL A 5 4.41 2.13 3.00
N PHE A 6 4.18 1.79 1.74
CA PHE A 6 4.95 2.33 0.62
C PHE A 6 4.83 3.85 0.54
N LYS A 7 3.61 4.41 0.64
CA LYS A 7 3.40 5.87 0.65
C LYS A 7 4.17 6.55 1.79
N THR A 8 4.15 5.98 2.99
CA THR A 8 4.89 6.52 4.14
C THR A 8 6.40 6.50 3.90
N GLN A 9 6.95 5.36 3.46
CA GLN A 9 8.39 5.25 3.18
C GLN A 9 8.83 6.19 2.07
N PHE A 10 8.04 6.30 1.00
CA PHE A 10 8.30 7.22 -0.09
C PHE A 10 8.28 8.68 0.38
N SER A 11 7.33 9.08 1.26
CA SER A 11 7.28 10.44 1.80
C SER A 11 8.55 10.77 2.58
N ILE A 12 8.95 9.89 3.52
CA ILE A 12 10.14 10.06 4.35
C ILE A 12 11.39 10.23 3.48
N ILE A 13 11.61 9.31 2.53
CA ILE A 13 12.77 9.36 1.63
C ILE A 13 12.74 10.65 0.79
N SER A 14 11.56 11.03 0.28
CA SER A 14 11.44 12.22 -0.57
C SER A 14 11.67 13.53 0.17
N GLU A 15 11.33 13.58 1.45
CA GLU A 15 11.53 14.75 2.32
C GLU A 15 12.98 14.86 2.75
N ASP A 16 13.59 13.75 3.17
CA ASP A 16 15.00 13.67 3.55
C ASP A 16 15.93 14.06 2.39
N ASN A 17 15.59 13.64 1.17
CA ASN A 17 16.35 13.99 -0.03
C ASN A 17 15.96 15.35 -0.66
N GLY A 18 15.00 16.09 -0.08
CA GLY A 18 14.57 17.39 -0.59
C GLY A 18 14.02 17.36 -2.03
N TRP A 19 13.39 16.26 -2.44
CA TRP A 19 12.90 16.12 -3.82
C TRP A 19 11.79 17.13 -4.13
N THR A 20 11.91 17.79 -5.28
CA THR A 20 10.83 18.62 -5.85
C THR A 20 9.67 17.75 -6.30
N GLU A 21 8.47 18.32 -6.46
CA GLU A 21 7.28 17.55 -6.86
C GLU A 21 7.47 16.80 -8.19
N GLY A 22 8.17 17.39 -9.15
CA GLY A 22 8.55 16.73 -10.40
C GLY A 22 9.53 15.57 -10.19
N ALA A 23 10.56 15.74 -9.35
CA ALA A 23 11.49 14.66 -9.01
C ALA A 23 10.78 13.51 -8.28
N LYS A 24 9.84 13.83 -7.37
CA LYS A 24 9.00 12.83 -6.72
C LYS A 24 8.11 12.10 -7.72
N ALA A 25 7.52 12.78 -8.70
CA ALA A 25 6.71 12.14 -9.74
C ALA A 25 7.55 11.17 -10.60
N CYS A 26 8.71 11.61 -11.08
CA CYS A 26 9.63 10.78 -11.85
C CYS A 26 10.08 9.54 -11.07
N GLN A 27 10.47 9.73 -9.80
CA GLN A 27 10.93 8.63 -8.98
C GLN A 27 9.81 7.65 -8.61
N LEU A 28 8.60 8.17 -8.37
CA LEU A 28 7.42 7.33 -8.15
C LEU A 28 7.14 6.48 -9.40
N ALA A 29 7.12 7.08 -10.59
CA ALA A 29 6.93 6.36 -11.84
C ALA A 29 8.03 5.30 -12.09
N ALA A 30 9.30 5.65 -11.83
CA ALA A 30 10.43 4.74 -11.96
C ALA A 30 10.40 3.56 -10.96
N SER A 31 9.77 3.75 -9.79
CA SER A 31 9.62 2.71 -8.78
C SER A 31 8.51 1.69 -9.11
N LEU A 32 7.60 2.03 -10.03
CA LEU A 32 6.49 1.13 -10.39
C LEU A 32 7.02 -0.10 -11.12
N ARG A 33 6.55 -1.27 -10.71
CA ARG A 33 6.86 -2.57 -11.33
C ARG A 33 5.63 -3.47 -11.39
N GLY A 34 5.66 -4.43 -12.31
CA GLY A 34 4.57 -5.41 -12.49
C GLY A 34 3.23 -4.73 -12.78
N GLU A 35 2.16 -5.20 -12.12
CA GLU A 35 0.82 -4.64 -12.27
C GLU A 35 0.79 -3.11 -12.07
N ALA A 36 1.63 -2.54 -11.20
CA ALA A 36 1.58 -1.10 -10.92
C ALA A 36 1.98 -0.22 -12.11
N VAL A 37 2.77 -0.73 -13.06
CA VAL A 37 3.17 -0.01 -14.29
C VAL A 37 1.98 0.22 -15.21
N GLU A 38 0.97 -0.66 -15.18
CA GLU A 38 -0.25 -0.50 -15.99
C GLU A 38 -1.00 0.80 -15.67
N VAL A 39 -0.81 1.35 -14.46
CA VAL A 39 -1.38 2.66 -14.08
C VAL A 39 -0.84 3.79 -14.95
N LEU A 40 0.40 3.68 -15.42
CA LEU A 40 0.97 4.66 -16.34
C LEU A 40 0.29 4.65 -17.71
N GLN A 41 -0.21 3.50 -18.17
CA GLN A 41 -0.92 3.40 -19.45
C GLN A 41 -2.27 4.10 -19.43
N VAL A 42 -2.93 4.15 -18.27
CA VAL A 42 -4.24 4.80 -18.09
C VAL A 42 -4.12 6.32 -18.02
N LEU A 43 -2.95 6.85 -17.67
CA LEU A 43 -2.69 8.28 -17.53
C LEU A 43 -2.18 8.90 -18.84
N LEU A 44 -2.52 10.17 -19.07
CA LEU A 44 -1.96 10.99 -20.14
C LEU A 44 -0.49 11.36 -19.84
N ASP A 45 0.31 11.69 -20.86
CA ASP A 45 1.73 12.05 -20.68
C ASP A 45 1.96 13.22 -19.71
N THR A 46 1.08 14.22 -19.77
CA THR A 46 1.09 15.36 -18.85
C THR A 46 0.71 14.99 -17.42
N GLU A 47 -0.02 13.89 -17.23
CA GLU A 47 -0.43 13.37 -15.93
C GLU A 47 0.58 12.37 -15.35
N ARG A 48 1.35 11.67 -16.20
CA ARG A 48 2.43 10.75 -15.79
C ARG A 48 3.58 11.45 -15.07
N LEU A 49 3.73 12.75 -15.30
CA LEU A 49 4.73 13.58 -14.62
C LEU A 49 4.12 14.43 -13.50
N ASN A 50 2.81 14.29 -13.27
CA ASN A 50 2.12 14.95 -12.17
C ASN A 50 1.99 13.99 -10.99
N LEU A 51 2.65 14.32 -9.89
CA LEU A 51 2.65 13.49 -8.68
C LEU A 51 1.23 13.19 -8.18
N LYS A 52 0.35 14.19 -8.22
CA LYS A 52 -1.02 14.07 -7.70
C LYS A 52 -1.84 13.10 -8.55
N SER A 53 -1.75 13.19 -9.87
CA SER A 53 -2.45 12.28 -10.78
C SER A 53 -1.98 10.83 -10.62
N LEU A 54 -0.67 10.63 -10.52
CA LEU A 54 -0.08 9.30 -10.32
C LEU A 54 -0.53 8.67 -8.99
N ARG A 55 -0.50 9.46 -7.91
CA ARG A 55 -0.87 9.01 -6.57
C ARG A 55 -2.36 8.65 -6.50
N ASN A 56 -3.22 9.46 -7.09
CA ASN A 56 -4.66 9.18 -7.19
C ASN A 56 -4.96 7.90 -7.96
N ALA A 57 -4.30 7.69 -9.11
CA ALA A 57 -4.52 6.50 -9.92
C ALA A 57 -4.05 5.22 -9.20
N LEU A 58 -2.95 5.31 -8.46
CA LEU A 58 -2.47 4.23 -7.58
C LEU A 58 -3.40 4.00 -6.39
N ASP A 59 -3.89 5.05 -5.73
CA ASP A 59 -4.87 4.96 -4.64
C ASP A 59 -6.17 4.29 -5.09
N LEU A 60 -6.66 4.60 -6.30
CA LEU A 60 -7.87 3.97 -6.85
C LEU A 60 -7.66 2.48 -7.08
N ARG A 61 -6.51 2.09 -7.65
CA ARG A 61 -6.22 0.69 -8.01
C ARG A 61 -5.84 -0.17 -6.81
N PHE A 62 -5.14 0.41 -5.84
CA PHE A 62 -4.49 -0.33 -4.76
C PHE A 62 -4.94 0.05 -3.36
N GLY A 63 -5.34 1.30 -3.12
CA GLY A 63 -5.78 1.77 -1.81
C GLY A 63 -7.00 1.00 -1.27
N GLN A 64 -8.00 0.75 -2.11
CA GLN A 64 -9.20 0.02 -1.70
C GLN A 64 -9.04 -1.51 -1.71
N LYS A 65 -8.24 -2.04 -2.66
CA LYS A 65 -8.03 -3.48 -2.84
C LYS A 65 -7.21 -4.06 -1.68
N TYR A 66 -6.09 -3.42 -1.35
CA TYR A 66 -5.22 -3.91 -0.27
C TYR A 66 -5.82 -3.67 1.12
N SER A 67 -6.57 -2.59 1.34
CA SER A 67 -7.22 -2.35 2.64
C SER A 67 -8.24 -3.45 2.98
N ARG A 68 -9.08 -3.85 2.02
CA ARG A 68 -10.05 -4.95 2.21
C ARG A 68 -9.38 -6.31 2.37
N GLU A 69 -8.38 -6.62 1.55
CA GLU A 69 -7.67 -7.89 1.68
C GLU A 69 -6.88 -7.99 2.98
N TYR A 70 -6.22 -6.90 3.38
CA TYR A 70 -5.51 -6.82 4.66
C TYR A 70 -6.47 -6.98 5.85
N ALA A 71 -7.63 -6.31 5.84
CA ALA A 71 -8.66 -6.50 6.85
C ALA A 71 -9.16 -7.95 6.90
N ARG A 72 -9.37 -8.58 5.74
CA ARG A 72 -9.76 -10.00 5.65
C ARG A 72 -8.68 -10.93 6.20
N LEU A 73 -7.41 -10.67 5.91
CA LEU A 73 -6.27 -11.43 6.46
C LEU A 73 -6.19 -11.27 7.98
N GLN A 74 -6.28 -10.04 8.50
CA GLN A 74 -6.32 -9.76 9.94
C GLN A 74 -7.46 -10.51 10.65
N MET A 75 -8.66 -10.55 10.07
CA MET A 75 -9.79 -11.29 10.61
C MET A 75 -9.54 -12.81 10.63
N LYS A 76 -8.97 -13.37 9.56
CA LYS A 76 -8.63 -14.81 9.49
C LYS A 76 -7.55 -15.20 10.52
N THR A 77 -6.57 -14.34 10.76
CA THR A 77 -5.52 -14.58 11.76
C THR A 77 -6.04 -14.48 13.20
N ARG A 78 -7.06 -13.65 13.46
CA ARG A 78 -7.71 -13.55 14.78
C ARG A 78 -8.62 -14.75 15.08
N LEU A 79 -9.22 -15.38 14.06
CA LEU A 79 -9.99 -16.62 14.20
C LEU A 79 -9.12 -17.89 14.32
N GLN A 80 -7.80 -17.77 14.07
CA GLN A 80 -6.83 -18.87 14.21
C GLN A 80 -5.91 -18.77 15.43
N LYS A 81 -6.18 -17.86 16.37
CA LYS A 81 -5.71 -18.10 17.73
C LYS A 81 -6.71 -19.05 18.38
N PRO A 82 -6.33 -20.31 18.72
CA PRO A 82 -7.13 -21.05 19.68
C PRO A 82 -7.06 -20.21 20.95
N GLU A 83 -8.20 -19.62 21.29
CA GLU A 83 -8.43 -19.13 22.63
C GLU A 83 -8.15 -20.30 23.55
N LYS A 84 -7.05 -20.20 24.30
CA LYS A 84 -6.67 -21.15 25.34
C LYS A 84 -7.74 -21.06 26.43
N ALA A 85 -8.86 -21.75 26.23
CA ALA A 85 -9.93 -21.91 27.19
C ALA A 85 -10.60 -23.30 27.07
N CYS A 86 -9.84 -24.33 26.71
CA CYS A 86 -10.27 -25.72 26.86
C CYS A 86 -9.17 -26.54 27.53
N ARG A 87 -9.19 -26.50 28.87
CA ARG A 87 -8.85 -27.57 29.85
C ARG A 87 -8.07 -27.03 31.04
N SER A 88 -8.79 -26.88 32.15
CA SER A 88 -8.46 -27.58 33.39
C SER A 88 -9.70 -27.64 34.29
N MET A 89 -10.49 -28.70 34.17
CA MET A 89 -11.11 -29.26 35.36
C MET A 89 -10.08 -30.21 35.99
N PRO A 90 -9.87 -30.15 37.31
CA PRO A 90 -9.63 -31.35 38.06
C PRO A 90 -10.71 -31.56 39.10
N LEU A 91 -11.30 -32.75 39.06
CA LEU A 91 -11.96 -33.38 40.19
C LEU A 91 -11.00 -33.46 41.38
N LYS A 92 -11.47 -33.05 42.55
CA LYS A 92 -11.18 -33.70 43.82
C LYS A 92 -12.31 -33.44 44.81
#